data_AF-A0A7W0GL75-F1
#
_entry.id   AF-A0A7W0GL75-F1
#
_cell.length_a   1.000
_cell.length_b   1.000
_cell.length_c   1.000
_cell.angle_alpha   90.00
_cell.angle_beta   90.00
_cell.angle_gamma   90.00
#
_symmetry.space_group_name_H-M   'P 1'
#
loop_
_entity.id
_entity.type
_entity.pdbx_description
1 polymer ?
#
loop_
_entity_poly.entity_id
_entity_poly.type
_entity_poly.pdbx_seq_one_letter_code
_entity_poly.pdbx_strand_id
1 'polypeptide(L)'
;MSISPAMRRFTLAHPNIVVVPAESLDEHGLEPEFAELLITDGRLSADQVDCLERGTALYWQRCRDLFARAPGSWFPPRQMNLLIVSESRGILPYLEPFIGTSSLLYASDLDTHPEYVAYVLVHADRLALLRSVRAALVCNLSYWFDRDDASRSAFVSAAEGAKRPDARCFTALAGAFDWIDQLLHIPLREPLQDPTEPYLAVEGAELYVPKRLQPQVTALCDAGENAVSNAIQISAPAAGAPARSRTVDTLCDWLQQTRAHVIVVAPDGTTVWAPEMNDPRWIRRALVNASDAAVASLHEDLRTIDERSRQFLERVTDVDTLPKSCAVLEFQGGTYIDPARRAVVHKLKQEAFDSLTAPAPPYFRLFLGARVMHEWGHLAHAAKFLRVPDDNKAAYKEARAELGDCFVKAIAAIPERVRARDAETAALSLRSNELPARLARKTLARVGDYLSNLMCSKLLPGEEMQTYVRTNVHHHFDEKLGLVSELARYTYEVHYLALADLPRSYFFNTSRFVDYFIKGGIISEENTNALFDAAGRVLACYAIDETKL
;
A
#
# COMPACT_ATOMS: atom_id res chain seq x y z
N MET A 1 -19.41 -6.67 -11.05
CA MET A 1 -20.06 -5.60 -10.26
C MET A 1 -20.12 -4.36 -11.13
N SER A 2 -21.21 -3.58 -11.17
CA SER A 2 -21.24 -2.36 -12.02
C SER A 2 -20.12 -1.39 -11.62
N ILE A 3 -19.26 -1.03 -12.57
CA ILE A 3 -18.14 -0.12 -12.33
C ILE A 3 -18.66 1.29 -12.03
N SER A 4 -18.48 1.76 -10.80
CA SER A 4 -18.91 3.10 -10.40
C SER A 4 -18.09 4.18 -11.12
N PRO A 5 -18.63 5.40 -11.32
CA PRO A 5 -17.87 6.50 -11.91
C PRO A 5 -16.59 6.84 -11.13
N ALA A 6 -16.62 6.73 -9.80
CA ALA A 6 -15.44 6.94 -8.95
C ALA A 6 -14.39 5.85 -9.18
N MET A 7 -14.81 4.57 -9.28
CA MET A 7 -13.90 3.47 -9.60
C MET A 7 -13.25 3.66 -10.97
N ARG A 8 -14.03 4.06 -11.98
CA ARG A 8 -13.48 4.35 -13.32
C ARG A 8 -12.45 5.48 -13.30
N ARG A 9 -12.73 6.59 -12.58
CA ARG A 9 -11.77 7.70 -12.46
C ARG A 9 -10.51 7.30 -11.70
N PHE A 10 -10.64 6.50 -10.64
CA PHE A 10 -9.50 5.94 -9.92
C PHE A 10 -8.63 5.03 -10.80
N THR A 11 -9.25 4.06 -11.47
CA THR A 11 -8.54 3.06 -12.29
C THR A 11 -7.82 3.65 -13.49
N LEU A 12 -8.35 4.76 -14.04
CA LEU A 12 -7.81 5.44 -15.21
C LEU A 12 -7.15 6.79 -14.88
N ALA A 13 -6.88 7.05 -13.59
CA ALA A 13 -6.38 8.33 -13.09
C ALA A 13 -5.03 8.74 -13.71
N HIS A 14 -4.23 7.77 -14.14
CA HIS A 14 -2.93 8.00 -14.74
C HIS A 14 -2.96 7.69 -16.25
N PRO A 15 -2.34 8.52 -17.11
CA PRO A 15 -2.36 8.30 -18.55
C PRO A 15 -1.63 7.03 -18.98
N ASN A 16 -0.56 6.64 -18.27
CA ASN A 16 0.28 5.49 -18.66
C ASN A 16 0.10 4.26 -17.76
N ILE A 17 -0.77 4.33 -16.76
CA ILE A 17 -0.99 3.24 -15.80
C ILE A 17 -2.49 3.01 -15.70
N VAL A 18 -2.89 1.75 -15.79
CA VAL A 18 -4.23 1.32 -15.38
C VAL A 18 -4.12 0.50 -14.12
N VAL A 19 -4.99 0.76 -13.15
CA VAL A 19 -5.17 -0.09 -11.98
C VAL A 19 -6.26 -1.10 -12.29
N VAL A 20 -5.94 -2.39 -12.18
CA VAL A 20 -6.92 -3.47 -12.04
C VAL A 20 -7.19 -3.61 -10.55
N PRO A 21 -8.39 -3.22 -10.06
CA PRO A 21 -8.74 -3.35 -8.66
C PRO A 21 -8.72 -4.82 -8.23
N ALA A 22 -8.30 -5.08 -7.00
CA ALA A 22 -8.20 -6.44 -6.47
C ALA A 22 -9.56 -7.18 -6.48
N GLU A 23 -10.66 -6.45 -6.32
CA GLU A 23 -12.02 -6.99 -6.38
C GLU A 23 -12.50 -7.33 -7.80
N SER A 24 -11.78 -6.90 -8.84
CA SER A 24 -12.12 -7.14 -10.25
C SER A 24 -11.28 -8.25 -10.88
N LEU A 25 -10.37 -8.89 -10.13
CA LEU A 25 -9.50 -9.97 -10.60
C LEU A 25 -9.35 -11.04 -9.51
N ASP A 26 -9.76 -12.27 -9.81
CA ASP A 26 -9.62 -13.41 -8.91
C ASP A 26 -8.99 -14.64 -9.61
N GLU A 27 -9.10 -15.83 -9.00
CA GLU A 27 -8.57 -17.07 -9.57
C GLU A 27 -9.28 -17.52 -10.86
N HIS A 28 -10.45 -16.94 -11.17
CA HIS A 28 -11.26 -17.26 -12.34
C HIS A 28 -11.10 -16.25 -13.48
N GLY A 29 -10.42 -15.12 -13.25
CA GLY A 29 -10.14 -14.10 -14.26
C GLY A 29 -10.65 -12.73 -13.88
N LEU A 30 -10.73 -11.85 -14.88
CA LEU A 30 -11.26 -10.50 -14.72
C LEU A 30 -12.79 -10.52 -14.72
N GLU A 31 -13.40 -9.61 -13.97
CA GLU A 31 -14.83 -9.35 -14.15
C GLU A 31 -15.09 -8.92 -15.62
N PRO A 32 -16.07 -9.52 -16.33
CA PRO A 32 -16.27 -9.27 -17.76
C PRO A 32 -16.47 -7.79 -18.12
N GLU A 33 -17.25 -7.06 -17.31
CA GLU A 33 -17.46 -5.61 -17.49
C GLU A 33 -16.15 -4.81 -17.36
N PHE A 34 -15.24 -5.27 -16.51
CA PHE A 34 -13.94 -4.64 -16.31
C PHE A 34 -12.98 -4.98 -17.45
N ALA A 35 -12.97 -6.23 -17.93
CA ALA A 35 -12.22 -6.60 -19.13
C ALA A 35 -12.65 -5.78 -20.35
N GLU A 36 -13.96 -5.61 -20.56
CA GLU A 36 -14.51 -4.77 -21.63
C GLU A 36 -14.09 -3.30 -21.48
N LEU A 37 -14.08 -2.76 -20.26
CA LEU A 37 -13.58 -1.41 -19.99
C LEU A 37 -12.11 -1.26 -20.44
N LEU A 38 -11.23 -2.19 -20.05
CA LEU A 38 -9.80 -2.14 -20.38
C LEU A 38 -9.56 -2.17 -21.90
N ILE A 39 -10.34 -2.98 -22.62
CA ILE A 39 -10.26 -3.10 -24.08
C ILE A 39 -10.82 -1.86 -24.76
N THR A 40 -12.01 -1.40 -24.35
CA THR A 40 -12.71 -0.26 -24.96
C THR A 40 -11.94 1.04 -24.78
N ASP A 41 -11.32 1.25 -23.62
CA ASP A 41 -10.46 2.42 -23.36
C ASP A 41 -9.04 2.26 -23.92
N GLY A 42 -8.76 1.20 -24.67
CA GLY A 42 -7.47 0.95 -25.31
C GLY A 42 -6.32 0.79 -24.31
N ARG A 43 -6.63 0.35 -23.08
CA ARG A 43 -5.63 0.13 -22.03
C ARG A 43 -4.91 -1.19 -22.22
N LEU A 44 -5.63 -2.23 -22.63
CA LEU A 44 -5.09 -3.55 -22.96
C LEU A 44 -5.74 -4.11 -24.23
N SER A 45 -5.05 -4.98 -24.94
CA SER A 45 -5.66 -5.81 -25.98
C SER A 45 -6.41 -7.02 -25.39
N ALA A 46 -7.26 -7.66 -26.19
CA ALA A 46 -7.92 -8.90 -25.78
C ALA A 46 -6.91 -10.03 -25.46
N ASP A 47 -5.81 -10.12 -26.22
CA ASP A 47 -4.76 -11.11 -25.99
C ASP A 47 -4.00 -10.84 -24.67
N GLN A 48 -3.76 -9.56 -24.34
CA GLN A 48 -3.15 -9.18 -23.08
C GLN A 48 -4.06 -9.49 -21.89
N VAL A 49 -5.38 -9.33 -22.05
CA VAL A 49 -6.38 -9.76 -21.07
C VAL A 49 -6.34 -11.27 -20.87
N ASP A 50 -6.37 -12.10 -21.94
CA ASP A 50 -6.24 -13.57 -21.83
C ASP A 50 -4.96 -13.98 -21.11
N CYS A 51 -3.83 -13.34 -21.46
CA CYS A 51 -2.54 -13.62 -20.83
C CYS A 51 -2.55 -13.27 -19.34
N LEU A 52 -3.14 -12.13 -18.96
CA LEU A 52 -3.30 -11.71 -17.57
C LEU A 52 -4.15 -12.71 -16.77
N GLU A 53 -5.31 -13.10 -17.30
CA GLU A 53 -6.24 -14.02 -16.62
C GLU A 53 -5.58 -15.40 -16.41
N ARG A 54 -4.96 -15.95 -17.46
CA ARG A 54 -4.27 -17.24 -17.38
C ARG A 54 -3.04 -17.20 -16.49
N GLY A 55 -2.28 -16.10 -16.53
CA GLY A 55 -1.13 -15.89 -15.65
C GLY A 55 -1.55 -15.79 -14.18
N THR A 56 -2.66 -15.11 -13.91
CA THR A 56 -3.25 -15.01 -12.58
C THR A 56 -3.73 -16.37 -12.09
N ALA A 57 -4.48 -17.12 -12.91
CA ALA A 57 -4.93 -18.47 -12.56
C ALA A 57 -3.75 -19.40 -12.23
N LEU A 58 -2.66 -19.33 -13.00
CA LEU A 58 -1.43 -20.08 -12.72
C LEU A 58 -0.75 -19.64 -11.41
N TYR A 59 -0.69 -18.34 -11.12
CA TYR A 59 -0.20 -17.82 -9.83
C TYR A 59 -1.00 -18.43 -8.67
N TRP A 60 -2.33 -18.38 -8.74
CA TRP A 60 -3.21 -18.95 -7.73
C TRP A 60 -3.00 -20.46 -7.56
N GLN A 61 -3.01 -21.20 -8.66
CA GLN A 61 -2.79 -22.65 -8.66
C GLN A 61 -1.45 -22.99 -8.01
N ARG A 62 -0.37 -22.33 -8.43
CA ARG A 62 0.99 -22.68 -8.03
C ARG A 62 1.30 -22.30 -6.59
N CYS A 63 0.94 -21.09 -6.17
CA CYS A 63 1.09 -20.68 -4.77
C CYS A 63 0.25 -21.55 -3.83
N ARG A 64 -0.97 -21.94 -4.22
CA ARG A 64 -1.83 -22.81 -3.41
C ARG A 64 -1.22 -24.20 -3.22
N ASP A 65 -0.71 -24.82 -4.31
CA ASP A 65 -0.01 -26.11 -4.26
C ASP A 65 1.23 -26.05 -3.36
N LEU A 66 2.10 -25.06 -3.59
CA LEU A 66 3.34 -24.90 -2.84
C LEU A 66 3.08 -24.59 -1.36
N PHE A 67 2.09 -23.75 -1.06
CA PHE A 67 1.69 -23.46 0.32
C PHE A 67 1.13 -24.69 1.04
N ALA A 68 0.30 -25.50 0.36
CA ALA A 68 -0.24 -26.72 0.94
C ALA A 68 0.86 -27.73 1.30
N ARG A 69 1.91 -27.83 0.47
CA ARG A 69 3.03 -28.73 0.69
C ARG A 69 4.04 -28.17 1.69
N ALA A 70 4.32 -26.86 1.66
CA ALA A 70 5.42 -26.21 2.37
C ALA A 70 4.99 -24.87 3.02
N PRO A 71 4.07 -24.89 3.99
CA PRO A 71 3.47 -23.67 4.55
C PRO A 71 4.45 -22.80 5.36
N GLY A 72 5.62 -23.32 5.75
CA GLY A 72 6.68 -22.55 6.42
C GLY A 72 7.50 -21.65 5.49
N SER A 73 7.58 -22.01 4.20
CA SER A 73 8.39 -21.31 3.18
C SER A 73 7.54 -20.58 2.15
N TRP A 74 6.34 -21.08 1.91
CA TRP A 74 5.40 -20.53 0.95
C TRP A 74 4.29 -19.76 1.62
N PHE A 75 3.69 -18.87 0.84
CA PHE A 75 2.51 -18.13 1.24
C PHE A 75 1.33 -18.52 0.34
N PRO A 76 0.10 -18.47 0.85
CA PRO A 76 -1.07 -18.65 0.02
C PRO A 76 -1.23 -17.48 -0.95
N PRO A 77 -1.81 -17.71 -2.14
CA PRO A 77 -2.13 -16.65 -3.07
C PRO A 77 -3.19 -15.71 -2.48
N ARG A 78 -3.19 -14.47 -2.94
CA ARG A 78 -4.13 -13.43 -2.51
C ARG A 78 -4.54 -12.54 -3.68
N GLN A 79 -5.65 -11.83 -3.53
CA GLN A 79 -6.00 -10.76 -4.46
C GLN A 79 -5.07 -9.56 -4.25
N MET A 80 -4.76 -8.85 -5.33
CA MET A 80 -3.90 -7.67 -5.31
C MET A 80 -4.40 -6.64 -6.31
N ASN A 81 -4.22 -5.37 -6.00
CA ASN A 81 -4.37 -4.32 -7.01
C ASN A 81 -3.21 -4.45 -8.00
N LEU A 82 -3.49 -4.65 -9.28
CA LEU A 82 -2.42 -4.70 -10.29
C LEU A 82 -2.29 -3.35 -10.97
N LEU A 83 -1.10 -2.78 -10.91
CA LEU A 83 -0.72 -1.63 -11.72
C LEU A 83 -0.14 -2.16 -13.02
N ILE A 84 -0.83 -1.91 -14.13
CA ILE A 84 -0.34 -2.28 -15.46
C ILE A 84 0.17 -1.03 -16.15
N VAL A 85 1.48 -1.01 -16.39
CA VAL A 85 2.22 0.12 -16.93
C VAL A 85 2.39 -0.04 -18.44
N SER A 86 1.81 0.87 -19.22
CA SER A 86 1.93 0.86 -20.69
C SER A 86 3.31 1.30 -21.18
N GLU A 87 3.91 2.31 -20.54
CA GLU A 87 5.25 2.82 -20.85
C GLU A 87 6.15 2.80 -19.61
N SER A 88 7.30 2.15 -19.71
CA SER A 88 8.21 1.97 -18.56
C SER A 88 8.96 3.23 -18.14
N ARG A 89 8.99 4.27 -18.98
CA ARG A 89 9.74 5.50 -18.72
C ARG A 89 9.10 6.30 -17.60
N GLY A 90 9.89 6.65 -16.58
CA GLY A 90 9.43 7.44 -15.43
C GLY A 90 8.69 6.63 -14.37
N ILE A 91 8.51 5.31 -14.57
CA ILE A 91 7.88 4.41 -13.61
C ILE A 91 8.95 3.44 -13.08
N LEU A 92 9.22 3.54 -11.78
CA LEU A 92 10.19 2.67 -11.12
C LEU A 92 9.67 1.21 -11.10
N PRO A 93 10.55 0.22 -11.28
CA PRO A 93 10.17 -1.18 -11.09
C PRO A 93 9.72 -1.37 -9.63
N TYR A 94 8.70 -2.20 -9.43
CA TYR A 94 8.13 -2.50 -8.11
C TYR A 94 7.56 -1.27 -7.37
N LEU A 95 7.17 -0.23 -8.09
CA LEU A 95 6.37 0.86 -7.52
C LEU A 95 5.10 0.29 -6.86
N GLU A 96 4.91 0.63 -5.59
CA GLU A 96 3.81 0.14 -4.77
C GLU A 96 3.06 1.36 -4.17
N PRO A 97 2.16 2.01 -4.94
CA PRO A 97 1.42 3.17 -4.42
C PRO A 97 0.36 2.75 -3.38
N PHE A 98 -0.04 1.48 -3.38
CA PHE A 98 -0.93 0.89 -2.37
C PHE A 98 -0.11 -0.14 -1.58
N ILE A 99 0.50 0.33 -0.50
CA ILE A 99 1.47 -0.43 0.30
C ILE A 99 0.86 -1.75 0.78
N GLY A 100 1.55 -2.85 0.56
CA GLY A 100 1.17 -4.20 0.95
C GLY A 100 -0.01 -4.79 0.16
N THR A 101 -0.67 -4.04 -0.72
CA THR A 101 -1.91 -4.45 -1.41
C THR A 101 -1.83 -4.30 -2.93
N SER A 102 -0.68 -3.90 -3.48
CA SER A 102 -0.49 -3.76 -4.92
C SER A 102 0.72 -4.50 -5.46
N SER A 103 0.69 -4.78 -6.75
CA SER A 103 1.81 -5.32 -7.53
C SER A 103 1.85 -4.65 -8.89
N LEU A 104 3.02 -4.69 -9.53
CA LEU A 104 3.27 -4.00 -10.79
C LEU A 104 3.56 -5.01 -11.91
N LEU A 105 2.89 -4.84 -13.04
CA LEU A 105 3.18 -5.46 -14.31
C LEU A 105 3.43 -4.38 -15.36
N TYR A 106 4.26 -4.68 -16.35
CA TYR A 106 4.29 -3.88 -17.58
C TYR A 106 3.31 -4.50 -18.58
N ALA A 107 2.64 -3.69 -19.40
CA ALA A 107 1.78 -4.20 -20.46
C ALA A 107 2.54 -5.16 -21.39
N SER A 108 3.85 -4.88 -21.60
CA SER A 108 4.75 -5.76 -22.33
C SER A 108 4.96 -7.14 -21.71
N ASP A 109 4.73 -7.31 -20.40
CA ASP A 109 4.78 -8.62 -19.75
C ASP A 109 3.62 -9.50 -20.22
N LEU A 110 2.48 -8.88 -20.57
CA LEU A 110 1.29 -9.56 -21.07
C LEU A 110 1.40 -9.96 -22.54
N ASP A 111 2.38 -9.41 -23.27
CA ASP A 111 2.74 -9.84 -24.63
C ASP A 111 3.64 -11.09 -24.65
N THR A 112 3.87 -11.72 -23.49
CA THR A 112 4.77 -12.88 -23.35
C THR A 112 4.01 -14.21 -23.18
N HIS A 113 4.09 -14.84 -22.02
CA HIS A 113 3.47 -16.12 -21.71
C HIS A 113 2.91 -16.11 -20.26
N PRO A 114 1.75 -16.75 -20.02
CA PRO A 114 1.14 -16.83 -18.68
C PRO A 114 2.08 -17.31 -17.56
N GLU A 115 2.98 -18.26 -17.85
CA GLU A 115 3.97 -18.75 -16.87
C GLU A 115 4.93 -17.64 -16.37
N TYR A 116 5.30 -16.72 -17.26
CA TYR A 116 6.13 -15.57 -16.92
C TYR A 116 5.38 -14.59 -16.03
N VAL A 117 4.14 -14.25 -16.41
CA VAL A 117 3.26 -13.39 -15.60
C VAL A 117 3.04 -13.98 -14.21
N ALA A 118 2.74 -15.28 -14.11
CA ALA A 118 2.56 -15.97 -12.85
C ALA A 118 3.80 -15.84 -11.94
N TYR A 119 4.99 -16.11 -12.47
CA TYR A 119 6.23 -15.98 -11.70
C TYR A 119 6.52 -14.52 -11.29
N VAL A 120 6.27 -13.55 -12.17
CA VAL A 120 6.44 -12.13 -11.85
C VAL A 120 5.54 -11.72 -10.68
N LEU A 121 4.29 -12.18 -10.66
CA LEU A 121 3.37 -11.94 -9.53
C LEU A 121 3.88 -12.58 -8.24
N VAL A 122 4.38 -13.83 -8.28
CA VAL A 122 5.02 -14.48 -7.12
C VAL A 122 6.24 -13.68 -6.64
N HIS A 123 7.07 -13.21 -7.57
CA HIS A 123 8.26 -12.44 -7.26
C HIS A 123 7.93 -11.10 -6.61
N ALA A 124 6.95 -10.36 -7.16
CA ALA A 124 6.50 -9.10 -6.62
C ALA A 124 5.92 -9.25 -5.21
N ASP A 125 5.06 -10.26 -4.98
CA ASP A 125 4.45 -10.49 -3.66
C ASP A 125 5.50 -10.92 -2.61
N ARG A 126 6.50 -11.72 -3.02
CA ARG A 126 7.64 -12.06 -2.15
C ARG A 126 8.52 -10.85 -1.86
N LEU A 127 8.76 -9.99 -2.84
CA LEU A 127 9.54 -8.77 -2.66
C LEU A 127 8.85 -7.78 -1.72
N ALA A 128 7.52 -7.64 -1.82
CA ALA A 128 6.73 -6.82 -0.90
C ALA A 128 6.86 -7.30 0.55
N LEU A 129 6.96 -8.62 0.77
CA LEU A 129 7.18 -9.22 2.09
C LEU A 129 8.60 -9.05 2.63
N LEU A 130 9.61 -9.31 1.78
CA LEU A 130 11.00 -9.41 2.25
C LEU A 130 11.79 -8.12 2.10
N ARG A 131 11.29 -7.15 1.33
CA ARG A 131 11.94 -5.88 0.98
C ARG A 131 13.38 -6.06 0.48
N SER A 132 13.67 -7.20 -0.16
CA SER A 132 14.99 -7.58 -0.67
C SER A 132 14.86 -8.43 -1.93
N VAL A 133 15.44 -7.95 -3.04
CA VAL A 133 15.47 -8.67 -4.34
C VAL A 133 16.20 -10.00 -4.20
N ARG A 134 17.36 -9.99 -3.52
CA ARG A 134 18.13 -11.18 -3.20
C ARG A 134 17.30 -12.22 -2.44
N ALA A 135 16.67 -11.80 -1.34
CA ALA A 135 15.88 -12.73 -0.54
C ALA A 135 14.67 -13.24 -1.34
N ALA A 136 13.99 -12.38 -2.10
CA ALA A 136 12.87 -12.77 -2.93
C ALA A 136 13.24 -13.79 -4.02
N LEU A 137 14.39 -13.62 -4.69
CA LEU A 137 14.88 -14.59 -5.67
C LEU A 137 15.16 -15.94 -5.03
N VAL A 138 15.94 -15.97 -3.95
CA VAL A 138 16.35 -17.23 -3.31
C VAL A 138 15.15 -17.97 -2.73
N CYS A 139 14.26 -17.28 -2.01
CA CYS A 139 13.06 -17.88 -1.44
C CYS A 139 12.08 -18.41 -2.49
N ASN A 140 12.15 -17.92 -3.72
CA ASN A 140 11.29 -18.37 -4.82
C ASN A 140 11.93 -19.45 -5.71
N LEU A 141 13.18 -19.89 -5.47
CA LEU A 141 13.81 -20.93 -6.30
C LEU A 141 13.01 -22.24 -6.31
N SER A 142 12.40 -22.58 -5.17
CA SER A 142 11.54 -23.78 -5.07
C SER A 142 10.23 -23.67 -5.85
N TYR A 143 9.89 -22.50 -6.41
CA TYR A 143 8.79 -22.35 -7.38
C TYR A 143 8.98 -23.30 -8.56
N TRP A 144 10.23 -23.51 -8.97
CA TRP A 144 10.57 -24.29 -10.16
C TRP A 144 10.72 -25.79 -9.88
N PHE A 145 10.62 -26.22 -8.62
CA PHE A 145 10.72 -27.64 -8.29
C PHE A 145 9.53 -28.40 -8.88
N ASP A 146 9.81 -29.49 -9.57
CA ASP A 146 8.81 -30.36 -10.20
C ASP A 146 7.98 -29.66 -11.30
N ARG A 147 8.40 -28.46 -11.74
CA ARG A 147 7.80 -27.78 -12.88
C ARG A 147 8.28 -28.44 -14.17
N ASP A 148 7.35 -28.83 -15.04
CA ASP A 148 7.65 -29.53 -16.28
C ASP A 148 8.49 -28.71 -17.28
N ASP A 149 9.15 -29.42 -18.19
CA ASP A 149 10.07 -28.84 -19.18
C ASP A 149 9.38 -27.85 -20.11
N ALA A 150 8.09 -28.06 -20.42
CA ALA A 150 7.32 -27.18 -21.29
C ALA A 150 7.09 -25.81 -20.63
N SER A 151 6.72 -25.81 -19.35
CA SER A 151 6.53 -24.61 -18.55
C SER A 151 7.83 -23.86 -18.34
N ARG A 152 8.93 -24.58 -18.04
CA ARG A 152 10.28 -23.98 -17.96
C ARG A 152 10.70 -23.36 -19.28
N SER A 153 10.52 -24.06 -20.40
CA SER A 153 10.84 -23.56 -21.73
C SER A 153 10.02 -22.33 -22.09
N ALA A 154 8.73 -22.31 -21.74
CA ALA A 154 7.87 -21.15 -21.93
C ALA A 154 8.33 -19.95 -21.10
N PHE A 155 8.74 -20.16 -19.85
CA PHE A 155 9.32 -19.10 -19.03
C PHE A 155 10.63 -18.57 -19.61
N VAL A 156 11.54 -19.45 -20.05
CA VAL A 156 12.83 -19.06 -20.66
C VAL A 156 12.59 -18.18 -21.88
N SER A 157 11.75 -18.64 -22.82
CA SER A 157 11.43 -17.89 -24.03
C SER A 157 10.78 -16.54 -23.73
N ALA A 158 9.87 -16.48 -22.76
CA ALA A 158 9.25 -15.25 -22.31
C ALA A 158 10.25 -14.29 -21.65
N ALA A 159 11.14 -14.79 -20.79
CA ALA A 159 12.15 -14.00 -20.09
C ALA A 159 13.21 -13.42 -21.04
N GLU A 160 13.55 -14.13 -22.12
CA GLU A 160 14.43 -13.63 -23.18
C GLU A 160 13.77 -12.54 -24.04
N GLY A 161 12.46 -12.64 -24.26
CA GLY A 161 11.67 -11.67 -25.03
C GLY A 161 11.13 -10.48 -24.22
N ALA A 162 11.23 -10.52 -22.88
CA ALA A 162 10.65 -9.54 -21.99
C ALA A 162 11.27 -8.14 -22.16
N LYS A 163 10.41 -7.11 -22.24
CA LYS A 163 10.81 -5.72 -22.46
C LYS A 163 10.82 -4.86 -21.20
N ARG A 164 10.46 -5.44 -20.04
CA ARG A 164 10.48 -4.72 -18.76
C ARG A 164 11.90 -4.26 -18.38
N PRO A 165 12.06 -3.13 -17.68
CA PRO A 165 13.38 -2.55 -17.40
C PRO A 165 14.37 -3.48 -16.67
N ASP A 166 13.85 -4.36 -15.81
CA ASP A 166 14.59 -5.32 -15.00
C ASP A 166 14.57 -6.75 -15.58
N ALA A 167 14.23 -6.93 -16.88
CA ALA A 167 14.11 -8.23 -17.54
C ALA A 167 15.33 -9.14 -17.35
N ARG A 168 16.53 -8.56 -17.25
CA ARG A 168 17.79 -9.29 -17.02
C ARG A 168 17.79 -10.12 -15.74
N CYS A 169 17.01 -9.74 -14.73
CA CYS A 169 16.80 -10.53 -13.52
C CYS A 169 16.20 -11.90 -13.86
N PHE A 170 15.15 -11.89 -14.70
CA PHE A 170 14.42 -13.09 -15.09
C PHE A 170 15.17 -13.91 -16.15
N THR A 171 15.95 -13.26 -17.03
CA THR A 171 16.88 -13.97 -17.92
C THR A 171 17.96 -14.71 -17.12
N ALA A 172 18.50 -14.11 -16.04
CA ALA A 172 19.47 -14.77 -15.18
C ALA A 172 18.86 -15.97 -14.44
N LEU A 173 17.60 -15.85 -14.00
CA LEU A 173 16.85 -16.97 -13.42
C LEU A 173 16.59 -18.09 -14.43
N ALA A 174 16.23 -17.76 -15.67
CA ALA A 174 16.07 -18.74 -16.74
C ALA A 174 17.37 -19.55 -16.95
N GLY A 175 18.53 -18.87 -16.94
CA GLY A 175 19.84 -19.52 -16.99
C GLY A 175 20.23 -20.33 -15.74
N ALA A 176 19.42 -20.30 -14.67
CA ALA A 176 19.66 -21.08 -13.46
C ALA A 176 19.01 -22.47 -13.49
N PHE A 177 18.12 -22.75 -14.44
CA PHE A 177 17.31 -23.98 -14.46
C PHE A 177 18.15 -25.27 -14.47
N ASP A 178 19.35 -25.24 -15.07
CA ASP A 178 20.28 -26.38 -15.12
C ASP A 178 20.77 -26.86 -13.74
N TRP A 179 20.76 -25.98 -12.73
CA TRP A 179 21.26 -26.30 -11.40
C TRP A 179 20.23 -26.14 -10.29
N ILE A 180 19.07 -25.49 -10.52
CA ILE A 180 18.00 -25.38 -9.52
C ILE A 180 17.53 -26.76 -9.05
N ASP A 181 17.49 -27.77 -9.93
CA ASP A 181 17.06 -29.11 -9.54
C ASP A 181 17.98 -29.82 -8.55
N GLN A 182 19.20 -29.31 -8.39
CA GLN A 182 20.20 -29.84 -7.46
C GLN A 182 20.09 -29.20 -6.07
N LEU A 183 19.19 -28.23 -5.89
CA LEU A 183 18.85 -27.65 -4.59
C LEU A 183 17.91 -28.57 -3.82
N LEU A 184 17.93 -28.43 -2.50
CA LEU A 184 17.09 -29.20 -1.59
C LEU A 184 16.18 -28.25 -0.81
N HIS A 185 15.03 -28.72 -0.37
CA HIS A 185 14.05 -27.93 0.38
C HIS A 185 13.23 -28.84 1.28
N ILE A 186 13.12 -28.51 2.55
CA ILE A 186 12.19 -29.21 3.45
C ILE A 186 10.86 -28.47 3.35
N PRO A 187 9.73 -29.08 2.97
CA PRO A 187 9.46 -30.49 2.66
C PRO A 187 9.40 -30.85 1.16
N LEU A 188 9.70 -29.94 0.24
CA LEU A 188 9.45 -30.15 -1.20
C LEU A 188 10.42 -31.16 -1.85
N ARG A 189 11.68 -31.15 -1.43
CA ARG A 189 12.78 -32.04 -1.86
C ARG A 189 13.76 -32.23 -0.69
N GLU A 190 13.43 -33.15 0.21
CA GLU A 190 14.15 -33.29 1.48
C GLU A 190 15.64 -33.63 1.29
N PRO A 191 16.54 -33.05 2.11
CA PRO A 191 17.93 -33.44 2.13
C PRO A 191 18.14 -34.92 2.49
N LEU A 192 19.14 -35.55 1.86
CA LEU A 192 19.59 -36.89 2.26
C LEU A 192 20.10 -36.89 3.71
N GLN A 193 19.81 -37.96 4.46
CA GLN A 193 20.19 -38.10 5.88
C GLN A 193 21.71 -38.08 6.12
N ASP A 194 22.51 -38.51 5.14
CA ASP A 194 23.97 -38.48 5.19
C ASP A 194 24.51 -37.82 3.91
N PRO A 195 24.75 -36.51 3.94
CA PRO A 195 25.06 -35.78 2.73
C PRO A 195 26.52 -35.92 2.33
N THR A 196 26.76 -36.24 1.06
CA THR A 196 28.11 -36.38 0.50
C THR A 196 28.89 -35.05 0.45
N GLU A 197 28.22 -33.91 0.64
CA GLU A 197 28.81 -32.57 0.72
C GLU A 197 28.07 -31.68 1.73
N PRO A 198 28.72 -30.64 2.29
CA PRO A 198 28.04 -29.70 3.20
C PRO A 198 27.03 -28.80 2.47
N TYR A 199 25.94 -28.47 3.15
CA TYR A 199 24.90 -27.55 2.68
C TYR A 199 24.89 -26.24 3.47
N LEU A 200 24.46 -25.17 2.81
CA LEU A 200 24.12 -23.90 3.42
C LEU A 200 22.60 -23.79 3.51
N ALA A 201 22.07 -23.63 4.73
CA ALA A 201 20.66 -23.35 4.95
C ALA A 201 20.37 -21.87 4.66
N VAL A 202 19.27 -21.61 3.95
CA VAL A 202 18.73 -20.27 3.76
C VAL A 202 17.59 -20.07 4.77
N GLU A 203 17.83 -19.23 5.77
CA GLU A 203 16.83 -18.91 6.78
C GLU A 203 15.57 -18.31 6.13
N GLY A 204 14.40 -18.79 6.56
CA GLY A 204 13.10 -18.33 6.06
C GLY A 204 12.65 -18.91 4.71
N ALA A 205 13.47 -19.74 4.06
CA ALA A 205 13.12 -20.40 2.79
C ALA A 205 13.07 -21.93 2.87
N GLU A 206 13.43 -22.51 4.03
CA GLU A 206 13.67 -23.95 4.24
C GLU A 206 14.48 -24.62 3.11
N LEU A 207 15.31 -23.81 2.43
CA LEU A 207 16.09 -24.15 1.25
C LEU A 207 17.53 -24.45 1.66
N TYR A 208 18.10 -25.49 1.08
CA TYR A 208 19.45 -25.95 1.33
C TYR A 208 20.25 -25.94 0.02
N VAL A 209 21.33 -25.18 0.03
CA VAL A 209 22.20 -24.97 -1.13
C VAL A 209 23.46 -25.81 -0.96
N PRO A 210 23.77 -26.75 -1.88
CA PRO A 210 25.04 -27.47 -1.86
C PRO A 210 26.20 -26.48 -1.93
N LYS A 211 27.25 -26.64 -1.12
CA LYS A 211 28.34 -25.66 -1.03
C LYS A 211 28.97 -25.35 -2.40
N ARG A 212 29.06 -26.33 -3.30
CA ARG A 212 29.55 -26.13 -4.68
C ARG A 212 28.67 -25.22 -5.55
N LEU A 213 27.39 -25.04 -5.21
CA LEU A 213 26.43 -24.18 -5.90
C LEU A 213 26.31 -22.79 -5.27
N GLN A 214 26.98 -22.54 -4.14
CA GLN A 214 26.99 -21.22 -3.50
C GLN A 214 27.41 -20.09 -4.46
N PRO A 215 28.47 -20.23 -5.29
CA PRO A 215 28.84 -19.19 -6.25
C PRO A 215 27.74 -18.88 -7.27
N GLN A 216 27.00 -19.89 -7.73
CA GLN A 216 25.90 -19.75 -8.69
C GLN A 216 24.72 -19.00 -8.08
N VAL A 217 24.35 -19.34 -6.83
CA VAL A 217 23.29 -18.62 -6.10
C VAL A 217 23.70 -17.16 -5.88
N THR A 218 24.95 -16.90 -5.47
CA THR A 218 25.45 -15.52 -5.32
C THR A 218 25.39 -14.76 -6.65
N ALA A 219 25.87 -15.36 -7.75
CA ALA A 219 25.83 -14.74 -9.07
C ALA A 219 24.40 -14.42 -9.54
N LEU A 220 23.42 -15.29 -9.28
CA LEU A 220 22.01 -15.04 -9.57
C LEU A 220 21.47 -13.85 -8.75
N CYS A 221 21.79 -13.79 -7.46
CA CYS A 221 21.37 -12.68 -6.60
C CYS A 221 21.96 -11.35 -7.07
N ASP A 222 23.27 -11.32 -7.35
CA ASP A 222 23.97 -10.14 -7.83
C ASP A 222 23.42 -9.70 -9.20
N ALA A 223 23.09 -10.64 -10.09
CA ALA A 223 22.45 -10.33 -11.36
C ALA A 223 21.07 -9.67 -11.18
N GLY A 224 20.27 -10.17 -10.22
CA GLY A 224 18.98 -9.59 -9.86
C GLY A 224 19.10 -8.17 -9.30
N GLU A 225 19.96 -7.96 -8.30
CA GLU A 225 20.20 -6.64 -7.70
C GLU A 225 20.73 -5.63 -8.72
N ASN A 226 21.65 -6.05 -9.59
CA ASN A 226 22.16 -5.21 -10.67
C ASN A 226 21.08 -4.88 -11.71
N ALA A 227 20.22 -5.84 -12.06
CA ALA A 227 19.13 -5.60 -13.00
C ALA A 227 18.14 -4.55 -12.46
N VAL A 228 17.74 -4.67 -11.19
CA VAL A 228 16.85 -3.69 -10.54
C VAL A 228 17.51 -2.33 -10.37
N SER A 229 18.78 -2.29 -9.97
CA SER A 229 19.54 -1.03 -9.82
C SER A 229 19.66 -0.30 -11.16
N ASN A 230 19.98 -1.02 -12.24
CA ASN A 230 20.02 -0.46 -13.60
C ASN A 230 18.63 0.01 -14.06
N ALA A 231 17.59 -0.78 -13.77
CA ALA A 231 16.21 -0.40 -14.08
C ALA A 231 15.81 0.90 -13.37
N ILE A 232 16.14 1.07 -12.08
CA ILE A 232 15.92 2.32 -11.34
C ILE A 232 16.66 3.48 -12.01
N GLN A 233 17.91 3.29 -12.42
CA GLN A 233 18.69 4.34 -13.11
C GLN A 233 18.10 4.73 -14.48
N ILE A 234 17.59 3.76 -15.24
CA ILE A 234 16.98 3.99 -16.56
C ILE A 234 15.59 4.63 -16.43
N SER A 235 14.80 4.17 -15.44
CA SER A 235 13.47 4.69 -15.16
C SER A 235 13.48 6.03 -14.45
N ALA A 236 14.57 6.36 -13.73
CA ALA A 236 14.76 7.66 -13.11
C ALA A 236 14.63 8.74 -14.18
N PRO A 237 13.87 9.83 -13.90
CA PRO A 237 13.86 10.97 -14.79
C PRO A 237 15.30 11.42 -15.03
N ALA A 238 15.73 11.48 -16.29
CA ALA A 238 17.02 12.08 -16.61
C ALA A 238 17.05 13.47 -15.98
N ALA A 239 18.18 13.85 -15.36
CA ALA A 239 18.38 15.21 -14.87
C ALA A 239 18.14 16.17 -16.05
N GLY A 240 16.94 16.73 -16.10
CA GLY A 240 16.52 17.60 -17.18
C GLY A 240 17.41 18.83 -17.19
N ALA A 241 17.43 19.55 -18.32
CA ALA A 241 17.92 20.91 -18.30
C ALA A 241 17.22 21.67 -17.15
N PRO A 242 17.94 22.54 -16.42
CA PRO A 242 17.31 23.39 -15.41
C PRO A 242 16.07 24.06 -15.98
N ALA A 243 15.03 24.16 -15.15
CA ALA A 243 13.75 24.69 -15.55
C ALA A 243 13.93 26.05 -16.22
N ARG A 244 13.20 26.27 -17.31
CA ARG A 244 13.12 27.57 -17.96
C ARG A 244 12.57 28.57 -16.95
N SER A 245 13.10 29.79 -16.95
CA SER A 245 12.61 30.88 -16.08
C SER A 245 11.09 30.94 -16.05
N ARG A 246 10.44 30.83 -17.22
CA ARG A 246 8.98 30.91 -17.36
C ARG A 246 8.20 29.88 -16.53
N THR A 247 8.68 28.65 -16.38
CA THR A 247 7.98 27.61 -15.60
C THR A 247 8.00 27.94 -14.12
N VAL A 248 9.17 28.36 -13.63
CA VAL A 248 9.35 28.83 -12.25
C VAL A 248 8.57 30.13 -12.01
N ASP A 249 8.59 31.04 -12.97
CA ASP A 249 7.82 32.29 -12.96
C ASP A 249 6.33 32.01 -12.81
N THR A 250 5.79 31.06 -13.59
CA THR A 250 4.37 30.68 -13.53
C THR A 250 3.96 30.18 -12.15
N LEU A 251 4.77 29.30 -11.53
CA LEU A 251 4.52 28.81 -10.17
C LEU A 251 4.59 29.97 -9.15
N CYS A 252 5.63 30.81 -9.24
CA CYS A 252 5.83 31.92 -8.31
C CYS A 252 4.70 32.97 -8.41
N ASP A 253 4.29 33.31 -9.64
CA ASP A 253 3.21 34.24 -9.92
C ASP A 253 1.89 33.71 -9.37
N TRP A 254 1.61 32.41 -9.56
CA TRP A 254 0.43 31.76 -8.99
C TRP A 254 0.43 31.82 -7.46
N LEU A 255 1.54 31.47 -6.81
CA LEU A 255 1.68 31.54 -5.35
C LEU A 255 1.38 32.94 -4.82
N GLN A 256 1.94 33.97 -5.45
CA GLN A 256 1.72 35.36 -5.05
C GLN A 256 0.27 35.83 -5.29
N GLN A 257 -0.28 35.53 -6.47
CA GLN A 257 -1.61 36.02 -6.86
C GLN A 257 -2.72 35.36 -6.04
N THR A 258 -2.62 34.05 -5.81
CA THR A 258 -3.65 33.29 -5.08
C THR A 258 -3.46 33.34 -3.57
N ARG A 259 -2.27 33.72 -3.10
CA ARG A 259 -1.84 33.53 -1.70
C ARG A 259 -2.14 32.09 -1.27
N ALA A 260 -1.60 31.14 -2.04
CA ALA A 260 -1.90 29.73 -1.89
C ALA A 260 -1.71 29.27 -0.44
N HIS A 261 -2.67 28.51 0.07
CA HIS A 261 -2.79 28.08 1.46
C HIS A 261 -1.86 26.90 1.78
N VAL A 262 -0.57 27.10 1.52
CA VAL A 262 0.49 26.09 1.64
C VAL A 262 1.79 26.74 2.10
N ILE A 263 2.54 26.02 2.92
CA ILE A 263 3.90 26.35 3.35
C ILE A 263 4.84 25.40 2.62
N VAL A 264 5.86 25.92 1.94
CA VAL A 264 6.86 25.09 1.26
C VAL A 264 8.15 25.11 2.05
N VAL A 265 8.68 23.92 2.32
CA VAL A 265 9.90 23.72 3.12
C VAL A 265 10.99 23.09 2.27
N ALA A 266 12.17 23.70 2.28
CA ALA A 266 13.36 23.21 1.60
C ALA A 266 14.00 22.01 2.34
N PRO A 267 14.92 21.27 1.68
CA PRO A 267 15.55 20.09 2.27
C PRO A 267 16.31 20.35 3.58
N ASP A 268 16.77 21.58 3.82
CA ASP A 268 17.44 22.01 5.04
C ASP A 268 16.47 22.40 6.18
N GLY A 269 15.16 22.27 5.94
CA GLY A 269 14.10 22.63 6.90
C GLY A 269 13.68 24.09 6.84
N THR A 270 14.26 24.92 5.97
CA THR A 270 13.89 26.33 5.87
C THR A 270 12.55 26.51 5.15
N THR A 271 11.69 27.40 5.65
CA THR A 271 10.49 27.82 4.92
C THR A 271 10.89 28.71 3.74
N VAL A 272 10.58 28.28 2.52
CA VAL A 272 10.89 29.00 1.28
C VAL A 272 9.66 29.66 0.64
N TRP A 273 8.46 29.28 1.10
CA TRP A 273 7.20 29.97 0.80
C TRP A 273 6.22 29.78 1.97
N ALA A 274 5.41 30.80 2.24
CA ALA A 274 4.24 30.73 3.12
C ALA A 274 3.22 31.81 2.67
N PRO A 275 1.92 31.67 3.00
CA PRO A 275 0.88 32.60 2.52
C PRO A 275 1.10 34.07 2.90
N GLU A 276 1.77 34.33 4.02
CA GLU A 276 2.12 35.66 4.52
C GLU A 276 3.36 36.28 3.82
N MET A 277 4.09 35.50 3.03
CA MET A 277 5.27 35.97 2.30
C MET A 277 4.84 36.67 1.00
N ASN A 278 5.23 37.92 0.82
CA ASN A 278 4.93 38.69 -0.40
C ASN A 278 5.97 38.47 -1.54
N ASP A 279 7.10 37.84 -1.24
CA ASP A 279 8.25 37.71 -2.16
C ASP A 279 8.64 36.22 -2.36
N PRO A 280 8.46 35.65 -3.58
CA PRO A 280 8.78 34.27 -3.91
C PRO A 280 10.27 34.05 -4.21
N ARG A 281 11.17 35.02 -3.94
CA ARG A 281 12.61 34.87 -4.19
C ARG A 281 13.21 33.61 -3.57
N TRP A 282 12.71 33.17 -2.41
CA TRP A 282 13.26 32.03 -1.68
C TRP A 282 12.88 30.71 -2.34
N ILE A 283 11.60 30.53 -2.72
CA ILE A 283 11.19 29.36 -3.49
C ILE A 283 11.85 29.35 -4.87
N ARG A 284 11.97 30.50 -5.53
CA ARG A 284 12.72 30.62 -6.79
C ARG A 284 14.17 30.14 -6.66
N ARG A 285 14.84 30.52 -5.56
CA ARG A 285 16.21 30.07 -5.27
C ARG A 285 16.27 28.57 -5.00
N ALA A 286 15.29 28.02 -4.29
CA ALA A 286 15.23 26.59 -4.00
C ALA A 286 15.03 25.75 -5.29
N LEU A 287 14.37 26.31 -6.30
CA LEU A 287 14.07 25.65 -7.57
C LEU A 287 15.14 25.84 -8.66
N VAL A 288 16.27 26.50 -8.38
CA VAL A 288 17.26 26.91 -9.40
C VAL A 288 17.82 25.73 -10.23
N ASN A 289 17.91 24.55 -9.63
CA ASN A 289 18.42 23.33 -10.28
C ASN A 289 17.31 22.33 -10.61
N ALA A 290 16.04 22.66 -10.34
CA ALA A 290 14.93 21.76 -10.62
C ALA A 290 14.66 21.71 -12.13
N SER A 291 14.21 20.56 -12.64
CA SER A 291 13.83 20.43 -14.05
C SER A 291 12.45 21.04 -14.34
N ASP A 292 12.17 21.41 -15.59
CA ASP A 292 10.84 21.91 -15.99
C ASP A 292 9.70 20.96 -15.60
N ALA A 293 9.91 19.64 -15.76
CA ALA A 293 8.92 18.63 -15.42
C ALA A 293 8.68 18.52 -13.91
N ALA A 294 9.75 18.62 -13.11
CA ALA A 294 9.65 18.62 -11.66
C ALA A 294 8.92 19.87 -11.14
N VAL A 295 9.24 21.06 -11.67
CA VAL A 295 8.57 22.32 -11.29
C VAL A 295 7.09 22.30 -11.71
N ALA A 296 6.77 21.80 -12.90
CA ALA A 296 5.38 21.67 -13.35
C ALA A 296 4.60 20.69 -12.47
N SER A 297 5.19 19.55 -12.11
CA SER A 297 4.55 18.60 -11.18
C SER A 297 4.33 19.22 -9.80
N LEU A 298 5.35 19.88 -9.25
CA LEU A 298 5.25 20.55 -7.95
C LEU A 298 4.14 21.60 -7.97
N HIS A 299 3.99 22.35 -9.05
CA HIS A 299 2.91 23.32 -9.18
C HIS A 299 1.54 22.65 -9.01
N GLU A 300 1.29 21.52 -9.67
CA GLU A 300 0.04 20.76 -9.54
C GLU A 300 -0.15 20.17 -8.13
N ASP A 301 0.93 19.74 -7.48
CA ASP A 301 0.88 19.25 -6.10
C ASP A 301 0.48 20.38 -5.13
N LEU A 302 1.08 21.57 -5.26
CA LEU A 302 0.75 22.75 -4.45
C LEU A 302 -0.67 23.25 -4.71
N ARG A 303 -1.13 23.21 -5.97
CA ARG A 303 -2.53 23.51 -6.32
C ARG A 303 -3.50 22.56 -5.64
N THR A 304 -3.21 21.25 -5.65
CA THR A 304 -4.03 20.23 -4.97
C THR A 304 -4.15 20.55 -3.47
N ILE A 305 -3.05 20.95 -2.83
CA ILE A 305 -3.05 21.33 -1.41
C ILE A 305 -3.91 22.59 -1.16
N ASP A 306 -3.76 23.64 -1.97
CA ASP A 306 -4.55 24.87 -1.85
C ASP A 306 -6.05 24.59 -2.08
N GLU A 307 -6.38 23.89 -3.16
CA GLU A 307 -7.76 23.56 -3.54
C GLU A 307 -8.46 22.76 -2.43
N ARG A 308 -7.81 21.72 -1.88
CA ARG A 308 -8.39 20.89 -0.82
C ARG A 308 -8.46 21.62 0.52
N SER A 309 -7.48 22.47 0.83
CA SER A 309 -7.51 23.30 2.04
C SER A 309 -8.65 24.33 1.97
N ARG A 310 -8.82 25.02 0.85
CA ARG A 310 -9.93 25.96 0.64
C ARG A 310 -11.27 25.26 0.69
N GLN A 311 -11.40 24.12 0.01
CA GLN A 311 -12.62 23.32 0.02
C GLN A 311 -13.10 22.97 1.43
N PHE A 312 -12.17 22.69 2.35
CA PHE A 312 -12.50 22.51 3.76
C PHE A 312 -12.84 23.83 4.45
N LEU A 313 -11.92 24.81 4.41
CA LEU A 313 -12.04 26.07 5.15
C LEU A 313 -13.25 26.91 4.75
N GLU A 314 -13.64 26.90 3.47
CA GLU A 314 -14.80 27.62 2.94
C GLU A 314 -16.14 27.01 3.40
N ARG A 315 -16.14 25.73 3.80
CA ARG A 315 -17.31 25.11 4.44
C ARG A 315 -17.38 25.42 5.93
N VAL A 316 -16.25 25.57 6.61
CA VAL A 316 -16.29 25.82 8.06
C VAL A 316 -16.97 27.15 8.37
N THR A 317 -18.07 27.11 9.15
CA THR A 317 -18.86 28.31 9.48
C THR A 317 -18.05 29.38 10.22
N ASP A 318 -17.17 28.95 11.12
CA ASP A 318 -16.23 29.81 11.86
C ASP A 318 -14.87 29.13 11.99
N VAL A 319 -13.93 29.50 11.10
CA VAL A 319 -12.57 28.96 11.04
C VAL A 319 -11.79 29.21 12.33
N ASP A 320 -12.12 30.26 13.10
CA ASP A 320 -11.42 30.56 14.34
C ASP A 320 -11.72 29.58 15.46
N THR A 321 -12.81 28.81 15.35
CA THR A 321 -13.13 27.71 16.26
C THR A 321 -12.22 26.50 16.09
N LEU A 322 -11.48 26.39 14.98
CA LEU A 322 -10.53 25.31 14.78
C LEU A 322 -9.33 25.49 15.72
N PRO A 323 -8.96 24.44 16.48
CA PRO A 323 -7.79 24.51 17.35
C PRO A 323 -6.54 24.68 16.49
N LYS A 324 -5.54 25.34 17.06
CA LYS A 324 -4.24 25.50 16.40
C LYS A 324 -3.55 24.15 16.23
N SER A 325 -3.58 23.30 17.24
CA SER A 325 -2.95 21.97 17.22
C SER A 325 -3.83 20.93 17.91
N CYS A 326 -3.66 19.66 17.58
CA CYS A 326 -4.13 18.54 18.40
C CYS A 326 -3.06 17.45 18.55
N ALA A 327 -3.19 16.63 19.59
CA ALA A 327 -2.19 15.62 19.96
C ALA A 327 -1.96 14.51 18.91
N VAL A 328 -2.86 14.40 17.93
CA VAL A 328 -2.81 13.41 16.85
C VAL A 328 -2.19 13.95 15.55
N LEU A 329 -1.86 15.25 15.48
CA LEU A 329 -1.16 15.78 14.30
C LEU A 329 0.26 15.21 14.24
N GLU A 330 0.59 14.61 13.10
CA GLU A 330 1.93 14.16 12.79
C GLU A 330 2.72 15.30 12.15
N PHE A 331 3.84 15.70 12.75
CA PHE A 331 4.76 16.70 12.14
C PHE A 331 5.89 16.04 11.34
N GLN A 332 5.76 14.74 11.11
CA GLN A 332 6.70 13.91 10.35
C GLN A 332 6.10 13.60 8.97
N GLY A 333 6.94 13.16 8.03
CA GLY A 333 6.51 12.94 6.64
C GLY A 333 6.58 14.18 5.74
N GLY A 334 6.06 14.05 4.52
CA GLY A 334 6.16 15.03 3.45
C GLY A 334 5.06 16.08 3.42
N THR A 335 3.92 15.84 4.07
CA THR A 335 2.77 16.75 4.12
C THR A 335 2.05 16.68 5.46
N TYR A 336 1.87 17.81 6.14
CA TYR A 336 1.25 17.93 7.47
C TYR A 336 0.73 19.35 7.72
N ILE A 337 -0.10 19.59 8.74
CA ILE A 337 -0.54 20.96 9.10
C ILE A 337 0.44 21.64 10.06
N ASP A 338 0.88 22.87 9.72
CA ASP A 338 1.52 23.77 10.68
C ASP A 338 0.45 24.40 11.58
N PRO A 339 0.52 24.17 12.91
CA PRO A 339 -0.53 24.57 13.82
C PRO A 339 -0.56 26.08 14.09
N ALA A 340 0.60 26.74 14.02
CA ALA A 340 0.72 28.16 14.30
C ALA A 340 0.22 28.98 13.12
N ARG A 341 0.55 28.54 11.91
CA ARG A 341 0.23 29.21 10.65
C ARG A 341 -1.10 28.74 10.05
N ARG A 342 -1.69 27.66 10.59
CA ARG A 342 -2.92 27.03 10.10
C ARG A 342 -2.85 26.75 8.60
N ALA A 343 -1.72 26.26 8.09
CA ALA A 343 -1.55 25.94 6.68
C ALA A 343 -0.82 24.60 6.52
N VAL A 344 -1.08 23.93 5.41
CA VAL A 344 -0.42 22.66 5.12
C VAL A 344 1.02 22.91 4.70
N VAL A 345 1.95 22.22 5.33
CA VAL A 345 3.35 22.16 4.94
C VAL A 345 3.55 21.11 3.86
N HIS A 346 4.31 21.44 2.82
CA HIS A 346 4.82 20.53 1.81
C HIS A 346 6.35 20.59 1.79
N LYS A 347 7.01 19.45 2.05
CA LYS A 347 8.48 19.36 1.96
C LYS A 347 8.91 19.06 0.53
N LEU A 348 9.86 19.85 0.01
CA LEU A 348 10.43 19.64 -1.32
C LEU A 348 11.19 18.31 -1.43
N LYS A 349 11.80 17.86 -0.33
CA LYS A 349 12.39 16.52 -0.21
C LYS A 349 11.57 15.68 0.74
N GLN A 350 10.95 14.63 0.21
CA GLN A 350 10.17 13.65 0.97
C GLN A 350 10.97 12.35 1.05
N GLU A 351 10.55 11.45 1.95
CA GLU A 351 11.18 10.14 2.08
C GLU A 351 10.99 9.30 0.81
N ALA A 352 9.80 9.35 0.21
CA ALA A 352 9.44 8.57 -0.96
C ALA A 352 10.01 9.13 -2.29
N PHE A 353 10.18 10.45 -2.41
CA PHE A 353 10.73 11.09 -3.61
C PHE A 353 11.21 12.53 -3.36
N ASP A 354 11.96 13.08 -4.31
CA ASP A 354 12.48 14.45 -4.29
C ASP A 354 11.83 15.29 -5.40
N SER A 355 10.93 16.21 -5.01
CA SER A 355 10.18 17.10 -5.89
C SER A 355 11.07 18.10 -6.64
N LEU A 356 12.36 18.22 -6.30
CA LEU A 356 13.32 19.04 -7.04
C LEU A 356 13.88 18.31 -8.26
N THR A 357 13.92 16.97 -8.22
CA THR A 357 14.63 16.18 -9.23
C THR A 357 13.68 15.42 -10.15
N ALA A 358 12.48 15.09 -9.66
CA ALA A 358 11.52 14.26 -10.37
C ALA A 358 10.08 14.79 -10.22
N PRO A 359 9.21 14.56 -11.21
CA PRO A 359 7.77 14.64 -11.00
C PRO A 359 7.31 13.70 -9.88
N ALA A 360 6.18 14.03 -9.28
CA ALA A 360 5.55 13.17 -8.28
C ALA A 360 5.23 11.78 -8.87
N PRO A 361 5.37 10.71 -8.08
CA PRO A 361 5.06 9.37 -8.55
C PRO A 361 3.56 9.22 -8.87
N PRO A 362 3.18 8.23 -9.69
CA PRO A 362 1.78 7.94 -9.98
C PRO A 362 0.93 7.84 -8.72
N TYR A 363 -0.33 8.29 -8.80
CA TYR A 363 -1.31 8.30 -7.70
C TYR A 363 -0.95 9.19 -6.49
N PHE A 364 0.24 9.79 -6.44
CA PHE A 364 0.63 10.68 -5.36
C PHE A 364 -0.35 11.84 -5.17
N ARG A 365 -0.82 12.49 -6.25
CA ARG A 365 -1.74 13.63 -6.14
C ARG A 365 -3.11 13.25 -5.58
N LEU A 366 -3.65 12.10 -5.99
CA LEU A 366 -4.90 11.59 -5.42
C LEU A 366 -4.75 11.29 -3.93
N PHE A 367 -3.62 10.69 -3.54
CA PHE A 367 -3.29 10.45 -2.14
C PHE A 367 -3.08 11.78 -1.37
N LEU A 368 -2.37 12.74 -1.98
CA LEU A 368 -2.06 14.05 -1.41
C LEU A 368 -3.34 14.82 -1.08
N GLY A 369 -4.29 14.86 -2.00
CA GLY A 369 -5.58 15.52 -1.78
C GLY A 369 -6.32 14.93 -0.57
N ALA A 370 -6.33 13.60 -0.47
CA ALA A 370 -6.90 12.91 0.68
C ALA A 370 -6.13 13.14 1.98
N ARG A 371 -4.79 13.13 1.95
CA ARG A 371 -3.97 13.41 3.14
C ARG A 371 -4.18 14.83 3.65
N VAL A 372 -4.26 15.81 2.76
CA VAL A 372 -4.56 17.21 3.13
C VAL A 372 -5.89 17.30 3.88
N MET A 373 -6.95 16.70 3.33
CA MET A 373 -8.26 16.70 3.97
C MET A 373 -8.27 15.92 5.28
N HIS A 374 -7.49 14.83 5.37
CA HIS A 374 -7.35 14.05 6.60
C HIS A 374 -6.77 14.87 7.75
N GLU A 375 -5.71 15.64 7.48
CA GLU A 375 -5.12 16.54 8.49
C GLU A 375 -6.12 17.62 8.95
N TRP A 376 -6.90 18.19 8.03
CA TRP A 376 -7.98 19.11 8.39
C TRP A 376 -9.08 18.41 9.21
N GLY A 377 -9.38 17.16 8.88
CA GLY A 377 -10.28 16.29 9.62
C GLY A 377 -9.87 16.10 11.08
N HIS A 378 -8.57 15.99 11.38
CA HIS A 378 -8.07 15.93 12.75
C HIS A 378 -8.40 17.20 13.53
N LEU A 379 -8.22 18.38 12.93
CA LEU A 379 -8.58 19.66 13.53
C LEU A 379 -10.10 19.79 13.72
N ALA A 380 -10.90 19.35 12.73
CA ALA A 380 -12.36 19.33 12.83
C ALA A 380 -12.83 18.44 13.98
N HIS A 381 -12.25 17.24 14.13
CA HIS A 381 -12.54 16.35 15.24
C HIS A 381 -12.17 16.98 16.57
N ALA A 382 -10.99 17.61 16.66
CA ALA A 382 -10.56 18.31 17.87
C ALA A 382 -11.50 19.49 18.22
N ALA A 383 -12.05 20.19 17.22
CA ALA A 383 -13.07 21.23 17.35
C ALA A 383 -14.49 20.71 17.61
N LYS A 384 -14.66 19.38 17.78
CA LYS A 384 -15.95 18.72 18.00
C LYS A 384 -16.94 18.90 16.85
N PHE A 385 -16.45 18.91 15.62
CA PHE A 385 -17.29 18.83 14.42
C PHE A 385 -17.74 17.39 14.21
N LEU A 386 -16.89 16.43 14.57
CA LEU A 386 -17.22 15.01 14.58
C LEU A 386 -17.43 14.58 16.03
N ARG A 387 -18.67 14.24 16.39
CA ARG A 387 -19.04 13.91 17.78
C ARG A 387 -20.15 12.86 17.82
N VAL A 388 -20.33 12.27 18.99
CA VAL A 388 -21.53 11.50 19.31
C VAL A 388 -22.63 12.50 19.68
N PRO A 389 -23.73 12.60 18.91
CA PRO A 389 -24.88 13.44 19.27
C PRO A 389 -25.47 13.04 20.62
N ASP A 390 -26.17 13.96 21.28
CA ASP A 390 -26.75 13.71 22.62
C ASP A 390 -27.70 12.49 22.61
N ASP A 391 -28.51 12.38 21.56
CA ASP A 391 -29.45 11.27 21.36
C ASP A 391 -28.75 9.91 21.20
N ASN A 392 -27.48 9.90 20.75
CA ASN A 392 -26.69 8.68 20.54
C ASN A 392 -25.82 8.32 21.76
N LYS A 393 -25.77 9.13 22.82
CA LYS A 393 -24.87 8.89 23.97
C LYS A 393 -25.15 7.57 24.68
N ALA A 394 -26.42 7.19 24.80
CA ALA A 394 -26.82 5.92 25.41
C ALA A 394 -26.33 4.73 24.57
N ALA A 395 -26.64 4.74 23.27
CA ALA A 395 -26.21 3.72 22.31
C ALA A 395 -24.67 3.60 22.24
N TYR A 396 -23.95 4.72 22.24
CA TYR A 396 -22.49 4.73 22.26
C TYR A 396 -21.92 4.05 23.51
N LYS A 397 -22.50 4.31 24.69
CA LYS A 397 -22.05 3.70 25.95
C LYS A 397 -22.24 2.18 25.92
N GLU A 398 -23.39 1.73 25.41
CA GLU A 398 -23.71 0.31 25.26
C GLU A 398 -22.78 -0.36 24.26
N ALA A 399 -22.66 0.18 23.04
CA ALA A 399 -21.79 -0.36 22.00
C ALA A 399 -20.32 -0.41 22.44
N ARG A 400 -19.85 0.59 23.20
CA ARG A 400 -18.48 0.60 23.72
C ARG A 400 -18.25 -0.48 24.78
N ALA A 401 -19.23 -0.76 25.63
CA ALA A 401 -19.16 -1.85 26.60
C ALA A 401 -19.13 -3.20 25.87
N GLU A 402 -20.02 -3.37 24.90
CA GLU A 402 -20.09 -4.56 24.04
C GLU A 402 -18.77 -4.82 23.30
N LEU A 403 -18.16 -3.79 22.70
CA LEU A 403 -16.84 -3.90 22.07
C LEU A 403 -15.79 -4.45 23.04
N GLY A 404 -15.77 -3.94 24.28
CA GLY A 404 -14.86 -4.43 25.31
C GLY A 404 -15.06 -5.91 25.62
N ASP A 405 -16.32 -6.33 25.78
CA ASP A 405 -16.68 -7.72 26.08
C ASP A 405 -16.37 -8.65 24.92
N CYS A 406 -16.68 -8.25 23.68
CA CYS A 406 -16.31 -8.99 22.47
C CYS A 406 -14.80 -9.15 22.34
N PHE A 407 -14.03 -8.10 22.66
CA PHE A 407 -12.56 -8.19 22.63
C PHE A 407 -12.03 -9.17 23.68
N VAL A 408 -12.55 -9.12 24.92
CA VAL A 408 -12.16 -10.10 25.96
C VAL A 408 -12.47 -11.52 25.51
N LYS A 409 -13.65 -11.76 24.92
CA LYS A 409 -14.02 -13.08 24.37
C LYS A 409 -13.05 -13.52 23.28
N ALA A 410 -12.73 -12.63 22.34
CA ALA A 410 -11.77 -12.90 21.28
C ALA A 410 -10.39 -13.30 21.83
N ILE A 411 -9.84 -12.55 22.80
CA ILE A 411 -8.55 -12.88 23.43
C ILE A 411 -8.64 -14.20 24.21
N ALA A 412 -9.72 -14.41 24.97
CA ALA A 412 -9.91 -15.64 25.73
C ALA A 412 -10.03 -16.89 24.83
N ALA A 413 -10.46 -16.73 23.58
CA ALA A 413 -10.52 -17.79 22.58
C ALA A 413 -9.17 -18.09 21.91
N ILE A 414 -8.18 -17.18 21.96
CA ILE A 414 -6.83 -17.42 21.42
C ILE A 414 -6.20 -18.64 22.10
N PRO A 415 -5.53 -19.57 21.40
CA PRO A 415 -4.91 -20.72 22.06
C PRO A 415 -3.93 -20.30 23.16
N GLU A 416 -3.96 -20.98 24.31
CA GLU A 416 -3.13 -20.64 25.48
C GLU A 416 -1.63 -20.59 25.14
N ARG A 417 -1.16 -21.54 24.32
CA ARG A 417 0.22 -21.58 23.83
C ARG A 417 0.65 -20.32 23.06
N VAL A 418 -0.29 -19.68 22.37
CA VAL A 418 -0.04 -18.45 21.59
C VAL A 418 -0.03 -17.27 22.56
N ARG A 419 -1.03 -17.18 23.44
CA ARG A 419 -1.09 -16.11 24.46
C ARG A 419 0.11 -16.10 25.40
N ALA A 420 0.64 -17.26 25.77
CA ALA A 420 1.79 -17.34 26.66
C ALA A 420 3.10 -16.91 25.98
N ARG A 421 3.17 -16.92 24.64
CA ARG A 421 4.36 -16.53 23.86
C ARG A 421 4.36 -15.05 23.48
N ASP A 422 3.19 -14.44 23.33
CA ASP A 422 3.06 -13.01 23.06
C ASP A 422 3.06 -12.21 24.38
N ALA A 423 3.99 -11.27 24.50
CA ALA A 423 4.20 -10.53 25.74
C ALA A 423 2.98 -9.67 26.15
N GLU A 424 2.24 -9.13 25.17
CA GLU A 424 1.09 -8.27 25.46
C GLU A 424 -0.07 -9.08 26.04
N THR A 425 -0.41 -10.22 25.43
CA THR A 425 -1.45 -11.13 25.91
C THR A 425 -1.06 -11.84 27.21
N ALA A 426 0.21 -12.24 27.39
CA ALA A 426 0.71 -12.84 28.62
C ALA A 426 0.60 -11.89 29.84
N ALA A 427 0.71 -10.58 29.61
CA ALA A 427 0.56 -9.57 30.65
C ALA A 427 -0.91 -9.26 31.03
N LEU A 428 -1.90 -9.82 30.31
CA LEU A 428 -3.31 -9.56 30.59
C LEU A 428 -3.86 -10.45 31.71
N SER A 429 -4.52 -9.82 32.69
CA SER A 429 -5.39 -10.54 33.63
C SER A 429 -6.80 -10.65 33.06
N LEU A 430 -7.12 -11.81 32.47
CA LEU A 430 -8.44 -12.07 31.84
C LEU A 430 -9.62 -12.02 32.83
N ARG A 431 -9.36 -12.10 34.14
CA ARG A 431 -10.39 -12.03 35.19
C ARG A 431 -10.60 -10.60 35.72
N SER A 432 -9.83 -9.61 35.24
CA SER A 432 -10.01 -8.23 35.66
C SER A 432 -11.32 -7.66 35.10
N ASN A 433 -12.12 -7.07 35.97
CA ASN A 433 -13.34 -6.34 35.62
C ASN A 433 -13.06 -5.06 34.81
N GLU A 434 -11.82 -4.54 34.82
CA GLU A 434 -11.43 -3.36 34.05
C GLU A 434 -10.95 -3.70 32.63
N LEU A 435 -10.69 -4.99 32.34
CA LEU A 435 -10.13 -5.42 31.07
C LEU A 435 -11.01 -5.04 29.86
N PRO A 436 -12.34 -5.27 29.86
CA PRO A 436 -13.19 -4.87 28.74
C PRO A 436 -13.06 -3.37 28.40
N ALA A 437 -13.13 -2.50 29.43
CA ALA A 437 -13.02 -1.07 29.25
C ALA A 437 -11.65 -0.63 28.72
N ARG A 438 -10.58 -1.32 29.14
CA ARG A 438 -9.21 -1.08 28.65
C ARG A 438 -9.04 -1.49 27.19
N LEU A 439 -9.56 -2.64 26.78
CA LEU A 439 -9.49 -3.12 25.39
C LEU A 439 -10.34 -2.27 24.43
N ALA A 440 -11.54 -1.88 24.85
CA ALA A 440 -12.37 -0.92 24.10
C ALA A 440 -11.63 0.42 23.92
N ARG A 441 -10.98 0.93 24.99
CA ARG A 441 -10.17 2.16 24.90
C ARG A 441 -8.98 1.99 23.95
N LYS A 442 -8.32 0.83 23.96
CA LYS A 442 -7.18 0.54 23.08
C LYS A 442 -7.60 0.53 21.60
N THR A 443 -8.72 -0.12 21.28
CA THR A 443 -9.31 -0.12 19.94
C THR A 443 -9.67 1.30 19.49
N LEU A 444 -10.27 2.09 20.38
CA LEU A 444 -10.71 3.46 20.08
C LEU A 444 -9.61 4.52 20.27
N ALA A 445 -8.38 4.13 20.59
CA ALA A 445 -7.29 5.08 20.80
C ALA A 445 -7.00 5.90 19.54
N ARG A 446 -7.23 5.31 18.36
CA ARG A 446 -7.07 5.94 17.05
C ARG A 446 -8.37 6.46 16.45
N VAL A 447 -9.47 6.57 17.21
CA VAL A 447 -10.80 6.98 16.69
C VAL A 447 -10.77 8.30 15.90
N GLY A 448 -9.82 9.18 16.22
CA GLY A 448 -9.58 10.42 15.48
C GLY A 448 -9.30 10.20 13.99
N ASP A 449 -8.61 9.12 13.62
CA ASP A 449 -8.21 8.84 12.22
C ASP A 449 -9.44 8.51 11.35
N TYR A 450 -10.38 7.72 11.86
CA TYR A 450 -11.66 7.37 11.22
C TYR A 450 -12.54 8.58 11.13
N LEU A 451 -12.63 9.38 12.18
CA LEU A 451 -13.43 10.60 12.14
C LEU A 451 -12.86 11.59 11.11
N SER A 452 -11.55 11.62 10.95
CA SER A 452 -10.89 12.41 9.91
C SER A 452 -11.19 11.83 8.52
N ASN A 453 -11.18 10.51 8.37
CA ASN A 453 -11.58 9.82 7.13
C ASN A 453 -13.07 9.96 6.82
N LEU A 454 -13.94 10.04 7.83
CA LEU A 454 -15.37 10.27 7.69
C LEU A 454 -15.59 11.67 7.12
N MET A 455 -14.88 12.68 7.62
CA MET A 455 -14.85 14.01 7.02
C MET A 455 -14.35 13.96 5.57
N CYS A 456 -13.26 13.22 5.31
CA CYS A 456 -12.74 13.03 3.95
C CYS A 456 -13.81 12.46 3.01
N SER A 457 -14.50 11.39 3.40
CA SER A 457 -15.52 10.73 2.57
C SER A 457 -16.70 11.65 2.21
N LYS A 458 -16.98 12.65 3.06
CA LYS A 458 -18.04 13.64 2.83
C LYS A 458 -17.61 14.76 1.88
N LEU A 459 -16.33 15.12 1.89
CA LEU A 459 -15.81 16.30 1.19
C LEU A 459 -15.05 15.96 -0.09
N LEU A 460 -14.42 14.80 -0.18
CA LEU A 460 -13.54 14.45 -1.29
C LEU A 460 -14.26 13.75 -2.44
N PRO A 461 -13.71 13.83 -3.67
CA PRO A 461 -14.05 12.91 -4.75
C PRO A 461 -13.77 11.46 -4.36
N GLY A 462 -14.62 10.53 -4.82
CA GLY A 462 -14.50 9.11 -4.47
C GLY A 462 -13.17 8.47 -4.89
N GLU A 463 -12.55 8.91 -5.99
CA GLU A 463 -11.25 8.40 -6.45
C GLU A 463 -10.07 8.74 -5.51
N GLU A 464 -10.13 9.87 -4.81
CA GLU A 464 -9.13 10.22 -3.78
C GLU A 464 -9.34 9.36 -2.53
N MET A 465 -10.60 9.13 -2.16
CA MET A 465 -10.93 8.27 -1.03
C MET A 465 -10.56 6.80 -1.29
N GLN A 466 -10.80 6.30 -2.50
CA GLN A 466 -10.32 5.00 -2.97
C GLN A 466 -8.80 4.87 -2.87
N THR A 467 -8.07 5.88 -3.36
CA THR A 467 -6.60 5.91 -3.28
C THR A 467 -6.14 5.86 -1.82
N TYR A 468 -6.70 6.70 -0.96
CA TYR A 468 -6.32 6.76 0.45
C TYR A 468 -6.58 5.46 1.19
N VAL A 469 -7.76 4.86 1.03
CA VAL A 469 -8.13 3.63 1.72
C VAL A 469 -7.27 2.46 1.26
N ARG A 470 -6.99 2.33 -0.05
CA ARG A 470 -6.13 1.25 -0.55
C ARG A 470 -4.67 1.40 -0.10
N THR A 471 -4.20 2.61 0.13
CA THR A 471 -2.87 2.87 0.70
C THR A 471 -2.80 2.59 2.20
N ASN A 472 -3.89 2.79 2.97
CA ASN A 472 -3.86 2.71 4.44
C ASN A 472 -4.46 1.41 5.03
N VAL A 473 -5.27 0.65 4.27
CA VAL A 473 -5.81 -0.63 4.73
C VAL A 473 -4.95 -1.77 4.19
N HIS A 474 -3.96 -2.19 4.98
CA HIS A 474 -3.00 -3.23 4.64
C HIS A 474 -2.61 -4.06 5.88
N HIS A 475 -1.70 -5.02 5.73
CA HIS A 475 -1.18 -5.82 6.85
C HIS A 475 -0.05 -5.06 7.60
N HIS A 476 0.10 -5.29 8.91
CA HIS A 476 1.04 -4.57 9.80
C HIS A 476 2.26 -5.39 10.24
N PHE A 477 2.67 -6.38 9.45
CA PHE A 477 3.74 -7.31 9.85
C PHE A 477 5.09 -6.63 10.13
N ASP A 478 5.35 -5.48 9.49
CA ASP A 478 6.60 -4.73 9.68
C ASP A 478 6.60 -3.86 10.94
N GLU A 479 5.44 -3.66 11.59
CA GLU A 479 5.26 -2.67 12.64
C GLU A 479 5.59 -3.18 14.06
N LYS A 480 6.00 -4.45 14.20
CA LYS A 480 6.38 -5.10 15.47
C LYS A 480 5.38 -4.83 16.62
N LEU A 481 4.09 -4.87 16.30
CA LEU A 481 3.01 -4.70 17.26
C LEU A 481 2.81 -5.97 18.10
N GLY A 482 2.35 -5.82 19.34
CA GLY A 482 1.84 -6.95 20.12
C GLY A 482 0.50 -7.45 19.57
N LEU A 483 0.16 -8.71 19.83
CA LEU A 483 -1.01 -9.36 19.22
C LEU A 483 -2.33 -8.61 19.46
N VAL A 484 -2.51 -8.06 20.67
CA VAL A 484 -3.71 -7.31 21.04
C VAL A 484 -3.73 -5.96 20.33
N SER A 485 -2.58 -5.31 20.21
CA SER A 485 -2.41 -4.05 19.48
C SER A 485 -2.74 -4.21 18.00
N GLU A 486 -2.27 -5.28 17.38
CA GLU A 486 -2.54 -5.56 15.98
C GLU A 486 -4.02 -5.85 15.73
N LEU A 487 -4.64 -6.72 16.54
CA LEU A 487 -6.08 -6.99 16.47
C LEU A 487 -6.91 -5.72 16.68
N ALA A 488 -6.54 -4.87 17.63
CA ALA A 488 -7.23 -3.62 17.91
C ALA A 488 -7.16 -2.65 16.72
N ARG A 489 -6.05 -2.65 15.98
CA ARG A 489 -5.88 -1.82 14.79
C ARG A 489 -6.77 -2.31 13.63
N TYR A 490 -6.69 -3.59 13.27
CA TYR A 490 -7.53 -4.15 12.20
C TYR A 490 -9.03 -4.01 12.48
N THR A 491 -9.42 -4.20 13.75
CA THR A 491 -10.82 -4.08 14.22
C THR A 491 -11.46 -2.75 13.83
N TYR A 492 -10.63 -1.72 13.71
CA TYR A 492 -11.06 -0.38 13.43
C TYR A 492 -10.77 0.04 11.98
N GLU A 493 -9.58 -0.24 11.45
CA GLU A 493 -9.19 0.15 10.08
C GLU A 493 -10.06 -0.50 8.99
N VAL A 494 -10.63 -1.68 9.26
CA VAL A 494 -11.58 -2.34 8.33
C VAL A 494 -12.79 -1.44 8.01
N HIS A 495 -13.14 -0.51 8.91
CA HIS A 495 -14.25 0.42 8.71
C HIS A 495 -13.90 1.59 7.77
N TYR A 496 -12.63 1.78 7.41
CA TYR A 496 -12.26 2.73 6.35
C TYR A 496 -12.81 2.30 4.99
N LEU A 497 -12.97 0.98 4.76
CA LEU A 497 -13.47 0.44 3.50
C LEU A 497 -14.85 0.99 3.13
N ALA A 498 -15.77 1.03 4.09
CA ALA A 498 -17.11 1.55 3.87
C ALA A 498 -17.12 3.05 3.49
N LEU A 499 -16.12 3.80 3.93
CA LEU A 499 -15.97 5.23 3.60
C LEU A 499 -15.52 5.45 2.14
N ALA A 500 -15.02 4.41 1.48
CA ALA A 500 -14.62 4.42 0.07
C ALA A 500 -15.52 3.51 -0.80
N ASP A 501 -16.69 3.07 -0.31
CA ASP A 501 -17.56 2.11 -1.00
C ASP A 501 -16.88 0.75 -1.31
N LEU A 502 -15.94 0.32 -0.45
CA LEU A 502 -15.29 -0.99 -0.55
C LEU A 502 -15.92 -2.01 0.41
N PRO A 503 -16.12 -3.27 -0.03
CA PRO A 503 -16.67 -4.30 0.83
C PRO A 503 -15.62 -4.79 1.84
N ARG A 504 -16.08 -5.30 3.00
CA ARG A 504 -15.20 -5.92 4.01
C ARG A 504 -14.33 -7.05 3.44
N SER A 505 -14.85 -7.80 2.46
CA SER A 505 -14.12 -8.86 1.78
C SER A 505 -12.83 -8.37 1.12
N TYR A 506 -12.75 -7.09 0.73
CA TYR A 506 -11.51 -6.50 0.22
C TYR A 506 -10.35 -6.68 1.20
N PHE A 507 -10.55 -6.37 2.49
CA PHE A 507 -9.49 -6.55 3.51
C PHE A 507 -9.12 -8.02 3.68
N PHE A 508 -10.11 -8.93 3.75
CA PHE A 508 -9.84 -10.36 3.88
C PHE A 508 -9.08 -10.95 2.69
N ASN A 509 -9.36 -10.47 1.47
CA ASN A 509 -8.78 -11.03 0.26
C ASN A 509 -7.42 -10.42 -0.11
N THR A 510 -7.17 -9.16 0.26
CA THR A 510 -5.95 -8.43 -0.12
C THR A 510 -4.89 -8.39 0.98
N SER A 511 -5.30 -8.46 2.24
CA SER A 511 -4.37 -8.56 3.36
C SER A 511 -3.97 -10.00 3.62
N ARG A 512 -2.95 -10.19 4.46
CA ARG A 512 -2.55 -11.51 4.97
C ARG A 512 -3.21 -11.84 6.31
N PHE A 513 -4.24 -11.10 6.69
CA PHE A 513 -4.95 -11.28 7.96
C PHE A 513 -5.56 -12.68 8.06
N VAL A 514 -6.28 -13.13 7.03
CA VAL A 514 -6.93 -14.45 7.04
C VAL A 514 -5.91 -15.55 7.26
N ASP A 515 -4.77 -15.50 6.58
CA ASP A 515 -3.77 -16.57 6.66
C ASP A 515 -3.06 -16.59 8.01
N TYR A 516 -2.67 -15.42 8.52
CA TYR A 516 -1.94 -15.31 9.78
C TYR A 516 -2.85 -15.48 11.00
N PHE A 517 -3.98 -14.78 11.05
CA PHE A 517 -4.87 -14.77 12.21
C PHE A 517 -5.87 -15.93 12.21
N ILE A 518 -6.54 -16.18 11.08
CA ILE A 518 -7.65 -17.14 11.03
C ILE A 518 -7.13 -18.55 10.75
N LYS A 519 -6.46 -18.77 9.62
CA LYS A 519 -5.91 -20.09 9.26
C LYS A 519 -4.75 -20.50 10.17
N GLY A 520 -3.98 -19.53 10.69
CA GLY A 520 -2.99 -19.75 11.74
C GLY A 520 -3.58 -20.17 13.09
N GLY A 521 -4.91 -20.10 13.25
CA GLY A 521 -5.62 -20.52 14.46
C GLY A 521 -5.43 -19.58 15.65
N ILE A 522 -5.08 -18.32 15.40
CA ILE A 522 -4.97 -17.29 16.45
C ILE A 522 -6.36 -16.89 16.90
N ILE A 523 -7.27 -16.60 15.97
CA ILE A 523 -8.65 -16.18 16.22
C ILE A 523 -9.57 -16.80 15.17
N SER A 524 -10.81 -17.13 15.53
CA SER A 524 -11.81 -17.61 14.55
C SER A 524 -12.37 -16.47 13.72
N GLU A 525 -12.79 -16.77 12.50
CA GLU A 525 -13.48 -15.82 11.63
C GLU A 525 -14.76 -15.25 12.28
N GLU A 526 -15.50 -16.08 13.03
CA GLU A 526 -16.67 -15.65 13.80
C GLU A 526 -16.32 -14.59 14.84
N ASN A 527 -15.27 -14.81 15.64
CA ASN A 527 -14.83 -13.85 16.65
C ASN A 527 -14.28 -12.57 16.00
N THR A 528 -13.58 -12.68 14.87
CA THR A 528 -13.14 -11.52 14.08
C THR A 528 -14.34 -10.69 13.62
N ASN A 529 -15.33 -11.31 12.98
CA ASN A 529 -16.52 -10.60 12.50
C ASN A 529 -17.31 -9.97 13.65
N ALA A 530 -17.51 -10.69 14.76
CA ALA A 530 -18.18 -10.15 15.95
C ALA A 530 -17.45 -8.94 16.52
N LEU A 531 -16.11 -8.97 16.54
CA LEU A 531 -15.29 -7.86 16.99
C LEU A 531 -15.37 -6.66 16.05
N PHE A 532 -15.32 -6.90 14.73
CA PHE A 532 -15.46 -5.86 13.71
C PHE A 532 -16.85 -5.21 13.77
N ASP A 533 -17.91 -5.99 13.91
CA ASP A 533 -19.27 -5.50 14.01
C ASP A 533 -19.50 -4.67 15.28
N ALA A 534 -18.94 -5.10 16.42
CA ALA A 534 -19.01 -4.34 17.66
C ALA A 534 -18.31 -2.98 17.55
N ALA A 535 -17.14 -2.93 16.90
CA ALA A 535 -16.47 -1.66 16.62
C ALA A 535 -17.30 -0.79 15.66
N GLY A 536 -17.89 -1.38 14.62
CA GLY A 536 -18.77 -0.68 13.68
C GLY A 536 -19.97 -0.02 14.38
N ARG A 537 -20.59 -0.69 15.36
CA ARG A 537 -21.67 -0.12 16.17
C ARG A 537 -21.22 1.12 16.97
N VAL A 538 -19.99 1.10 17.49
CA VAL A 538 -19.42 2.29 18.16
C VAL A 538 -19.22 3.43 17.18
N LEU A 539 -18.66 3.15 16.00
CA LEU A 539 -18.35 4.17 14.99
C LEU A 539 -19.62 4.77 14.38
N ALA A 540 -20.67 3.98 14.20
CA ALA A 540 -21.98 4.43 13.71
C ALA A 540 -22.68 5.44 14.64
N CYS A 541 -22.25 5.55 15.90
CA CYS A 541 -22.80 6.55 16.83
C CYS A 541 -22.26 7.97 16.58
N TYR A 542 -21.16 8.11 15.84
CA TYR A 542 -20.58 9.41 15.50
C TYR A 542 -21.29 10.03 14.29
N ALA A 543 -21.42 11.35 14.31
CA ALA A 543 -21.95 12.14 13.21
C ALA A 543 -21.11 13.41 13.00
N ILE A 544 -21.21 13.95 11.78
CA ILE A 544 -20.73 15.28 11.46
C ILE A 544 -21.79 16.29 11.92
N ASP A 545 -21.37 17.28 12.67
CA ASP A 545 -22.18 18.41 13.11
C ASP A 545 -22.29 19.43 11.96
N GLU A 546 -23.29 19.24 11.09
CA GLU A 546 -23.50 20.04 9.88
C GLU A 546 -23.76 21.53 10.20
N THR A 547 -24.04 21.92 11.45
CA THR A 547 -24.18 23.34 11.83
C THR A 547 -22.83 24.06 11.97
N LYS A 548 -21.71 23.35 11.86
CA LYS A 548 -20.34 23.88 11.88
C LYS A 548 -19.67 23.85 10.50
N LEU A 549 -20.37 23.31 9.50
CA LEU A 549 -19.97 23.21 8.10
C LEU A 549 -20.85 24.11 7.20
#